data_AF-A0A0B5GPM5-F1
#
_entry.id   AF-A0A0B5GPM5-F1
#
_cell.length_a   1.000
_cell.length_b   1.000
_cell.length_c   1.000
_cell.angle_alpha   90.00
_cell.angle_beta   90.00
_cell.angle_gamma   90.00
#
_symmetry.space_group_name_H-M   'P 1'
#
loop_
_entity.id
_entity.type
_entity.pdbx_description
1 polymer ?
#
loop_
_entity_poly.entity_id
_entity_poly.type
_entity_poly.pdbx_seq_one_letter_code
_entity_poly.pdbx_strand_id
1 'polypeptide(L)'
;MTELNPEQEKRLKRIQRSRRKNAEELEDLYQQGEIETKDSSFFSGLAGDYQDLGVFAIYDGDIGAAQTSFNEATAYYQRSSDKDPIPLHGPRQRMQGMYTALLAGEESTLVDIAESMQRLAAEEDCDPDDQWADRYFLGWCLSGAVLGTVNDAALAGLETVNDEKPGAHAHYGQAVLSTARGIRDDEPAAIQSGIESMVTFHEQDMDADNVVKQIMSVEATALAILGRAKGYSPAISSEFIPMDLVEASAASFHL
;
A
#
# COMPACT_ATOMS: atom_id res chain seq x y z
N MET A 1 -0.41 -8.62 -17.79
CA MET A 1 -1.59 -7.90 -17.32
C MET A 1 -2.81 -8.72 -17.66
N THR A 2 -3.73 -8.84 -16.72
CA THR A 2 -5.01 -9.55 -16.86
C THR A 2 -5.85 -8.94 -17.99
N GLU A 3 -6.31 -9.77 -18.94
CA GLU A 3 -7.27 -9.33 -19.96
C GLU A 3 -8.68 -9.25 -19.36
N LEU A 4 -9.28 -8.06 -19.34
CA LEU A 4 -10.66 -7.87 -18.91
C LEU A 4 -11.63 -8.19 -20.05
N ASN A 5 -12.75 -8.83 -19.74
CA ASN A 5 -13.82 -9.05 -20.70
C ASN A 5 -14.57 -7.73 -21.02
N PRO A 6 -15.35 -7.66 -22.12
CA PRO A 6 -16.01 -6.40 -22.53
C PRO A 6 -16.96 -5.79 -21.49
N GLU A 7 -17.56 -6.59 -20.63
CA GLU A 7 -18.42 -6.10 -19.54
C GLU A 7 -17.59 -5.48 -18.42
N GLN A 8 -16.49 -6.14 -18.04
CA GLN A 8 -15.49 -5.63 -17.10
C GLN A 8 -14.86 -4.33 -17.61
N GLU A 9 -14.48 -4.23 -18.89
CA GLU A 9 -13.96 -2.99 -19.47
C GLU A 9 -14.98 -1.84 -19.42
N LYS A 10 -16.25 -2.13 -19.75
CA LYS A 10 -17.31 -1.12 -19.68
C LYS A 10 -17.54 -0.64 -18.25
N ARG A 11 -17.42 -1.55 -17.29
CA ARG A 11 -17.50 -1.24 -15.85
C ARG A 11 -16.29 -0.42 -15.41
N LEU A 12 -15.07 -0.80 -15.80
CA LEU A 12 -13.83 -0.06 -15.55
C LEU A 12 -13.97 1.39 -15.98
N LYS A 13 -14.35 1.63 -17.24
CA LYS A 13 -14.53 2.98 -17.79
C LYS A 13 -15.57 3.81 -17.04
N ARG A 14 -16.61 3.16 -16.49
CA ARG A 14 -17.61 3.84 -15.66
C ARG A 14 -17.05 4.22 -14.29
N ILE A 15 -16.36 3.29 -13.64
CA ILE A 15 -15.74 3.51 -12.32
C ILE A 15 -14.66 4.58 -12.43
N GLN A 16 -13.74 4.47 -13.39
CA GLN A 16 -12.68 5.46 -13.65
C GLN A 16 -13.23 6.88 -13.82
N ARG A 17 -14.30 7.06 -14.62
CA ARG A 17 -14.97 8.38 -14.76
C ARG A 17 -15.59 8.85 -13.45
N SER A 18 -16.22 7.95 -12.70
CA SER A 18 -16.83 8.29 -11.41
C SER A 18 -15.78 8.71 -10.38
N ARG A 19 -14.66 7.98 -10.30
CA ARG A 19 -13.52 8.27 -9.41
C ARG A 19 -12.90 9.61 -9.74
N ARG A 20 -12.58 9.86 -11.02
CA ARG A 20 -12.03 11.14 -11.47
C ARG A 20 -12.96 12.30 -11.15
N LYS A 21 -14.24 12.16 -11.49
CA LYS A 21 -15.23 13.19 -11.20
C LYS A 21 -15.34 13.48 -9.70
N ASN A 22 -15.39 12.43 -8.87
CA ASN A 22 -15.47 12.60 -7.42
C ASN A 22 -14.21 13.28 -6.86
N ALA A 23 -13.02 12.86 -7.29
CA ALA A 23 -11.77 13.48 -6.88
C ALA A 23 -11.72 14.97 -7.25
N GLU A 24 -12.03 15.31 -8.51
CA GLU A 24 -12.08 16.70 -8.99
C GLU A 24 -13.08 17.56 -8.21
N GLU A 25 -14.31 17.07 -7.99
CA GLU A 25 -15.34 17.80 -7.24
C GLU A 25 -14.95 18.02 -5.77
N LEU A 26 -14.39 17.00 -5.11
CA LEU A 26 -13.97 17.10 -3.72
C LEU A 26 -12.73 17.99 -3.55
N GLU A 27 -11.81 17.98 -4.51
CA GLU A 27 -10.66 18.89 -4.54
C GLU A 27 -11.08 20.34 -4.73
N ASP A 28 -12.01 20.61 -5.65
CA ASP A 28 -12.53 21.95 -5.88
C ASP A 28 -13.20 22.49 -4.61
N LEU A 29 -14.03 21.69 -3.94
CA LEU A 29 -14.65 22.05 -2.67
C LEU A 29 -13.61 22.29 -1.57
N TYR A 30 -12.57 21.47 -1.52
CA TYR A 30 -11.46 21.63 -0.58
C TYR A 30 -10.67 22.93 -0.83
N GLN A 31 -10.32 23.23 -2.08
CA GLN A 31 -9.60 24.45 -2.46
C GLN A 31 -10.41 25.72 -2.21
N GLN A 32 -11.74 25.64 -2.31
CA GLN A 32 -12.66 26.73 -2.00
C GLN A 32 -12.89 26.90 -0.49
N GLY A 33 -12.37 25.99 0.34
CA GLY A 33 -12.55 26.02 1.79
C GLY A 33 -13.97 25.63 2.24
N GLU A 34 -14.73 24.94 1.40
CA GLU A 34 -16.12 24.56 1.67
C GLU A 34 -16.25 23.28 2.51
N ILE A 35 -15.16 22.53 2.69
CA ILE A 35 -15.10 21.31 3.52
C ILE A 35 -14.28 21.59 4.78
N GLU A 36 -14.86 21.38 5.97
CA GLU A 36 -14.11 21.48 7.22
C GLU A 36 -13.04 20.38 7.33
N THR A 37 -11.78 20.80 7.29
CA THR A 37 -10.58 20.01 6.99
C THR A 37 -10.00 19.20 8.16
N LYS A 38 -10.86 18.70 9.06
CA LYS A 38 -10.44 17.92 10.24
C LYS A 38 -10.69 16.43 10.12
N ASP A 39 -11.32 15.99 9.04
CA ASP A 39 -11.71 14.60 8.89
C ASP A 39 -10.63 13.80 8.14
N SER A 40 -9.92 12.92 8.87
CA SER A 40 -9.01 11.92 8.31
C SER A 40 -9.69 11.10 7.20
N SER A 41 -10.99 10.79 7.36
CA SER A 41 -11.72 9.95 6.41
C SER A 41 -11.87 10.60 5.03
N PHE A 42 -12.07 11.93 4.97
CA PHE A 42 -12.14 12.68 3.71
C PHE A 42 -10.86 12.51 2.89
N PHE A 43 -9.70 12.75 3.51
CA PHE A 43 -8.42 12.61 2.83
C PHE A 43 -8.12 11.16 2.46
N SER A 44 -8.49 10.19 3.32
CA SER A 44 -8.31 8.77 2.98
C SER A 44 -9.19 8.32 1.79
N GLY A 45 -10.37 8.93 1.62
CA GLY A 45 -11.26 8.69 0.49
C GLY A 45 -10.67 9.21 -0.81
N LEU A 46 -10.18 10.46 -0.81
CA LEU A 46 -9.45 11.03 -1.95
C LEU A 46 -8.21 10.21 -2.31
N ALA A 47 -7.44 9.79 -1.30
CA ALA A 47 -6.27 8.94 -1.50
C ALA A 47 -6.62 7.63 -2.21
N GLY A 48 -7.70 6.97 -1.78
CA GLY A 48 -8.20 5.75 -2.41
C GLY A 48 -8.67 5.97 -3.85
N ASP A 49 -9.36 7.08 -4.13
CA ASP A 49 -9.80 7.42 -5.49
C ASP A 49 -8.61 7.62 -6.45
N TYR A 50 -7.56 8.31 -5.99
CA TYR A 50 -6.34 8.51 -6.77
C TYR A 50 -5.51 7.22 -6.93
N GLN A 51 -5.49 6.35 -5.91
CA GLN A 51 -4.84 5.05 -6.02
C GLN A 51 -5.54 4.19 -7.09
N ASP A 52 -6.88 4.13 -7.07
CA ASP A 52 -7.69 3.47 -8.10
C ASP A 52 -7.39 4.03 -9.51
N LEU A 53 -7.31 5.36 -9.64
CA LEU A 53 -6.96 6.03 -10.91
C LEU A 53 -5.57 5.64 -11.41
N GLY A 54 -4.60 5.49 -10.51
CA GLY A 54 -3.27 4.99 -10.84
C GLY A 54 -3.31 3.56 -11.37
N VAL A 55 -4.08 2.67 -10.71
CA VAL A 55 -4.29 1.29 -11.20
C VAL A 55 -4.91 1.27 -12.60
N PHE A 56 -5.90 2.12 -12.86
CA PHE A 56 -6.51 2.21 -14.19
C PHE A 56 -5.53 2.71 -15.24
N ALA A 57 -4.67 3.67 -14.90
CA ALA A 57 -3.63 4.15 -15.82
C ALA A 57 -2.60 3.06 -16.15
N ILE A 58 -2.23 2.20 -15.19
CA ILE A 58 -1.40 1.02 -15.46
C ILE A 58 -2.10 0.08 -16.46
N TYR A 59 -3.38 -0.21 -16.26
CA TYR A 59 -4.15 -1.03 -17.20
C TYR A 59 -4.17 -0.46 -18.63
N ASP A 60 -4.31 0.86 -18.75
CA ASP A 60 -4.28 1.58 -20.03
C ASP A 60 -2.85 1.70 -20.62
N GLY A 61 -1.81 1.25 -19.90
CA GLY A 61 -0.41 1.32 -20.31
C GLY A 61 0.24 2.70 -20.16
N ASP A 62 -0.41 3.62 -19.44
CA ASP A 62 0.08 4.98 -19.19
C ASP A 62 0.78 5.08 -17.82
N ILE A 63 2.06 4.68 -17.81
CA ILE A 63 2.88 4.70 -16.58
C ILE A 63 3.03 6.12 -16.01
N GLY A 64 3.11 7.15 -16.87
CA GLY A 64 3.26 8.53 -16.41
C GLY A 64 2.02 9.05 -15.69
N ALA A 65 0.83 8.75 -16.23
CA ALA A 65 -0.43 9.07 -15.56
C ALA A 65 -0.61 8.24 -14.27
N ALA A 66 -0.14 6.99 -14.25
CA ALA A 66 -0.15 6.16 -13.05
C ALA A 66 0.69 6.76 -11.93
N GLN A 67 1.95 7.12 -12.23
CA GLN A 67 2.85 7.77 -11.27
C GLN A 67 2.25 9.08 -10.73
N THR A 68 1.69 9.92 -11.61
CA THR A 68 1.01 11.16 -11.18
C THR A 68 -0.13 10.86 -10.19
N SER A 69 -0.97 9.87 -10.51
CA SER A 69 -2.10 9.50 -9.64
C SER A 69 -1.63 8.90 -8.30
N PHE A 70 -0.60 8.06 -8.31
CA PHE A 70 -0.02 7.52 -7.08
C PHE A 70 0.65 8.61 -6.23
N ASN A 71 1.25 9.63 -6.84
CA ASN A 71 1.79 10.78 -6.11
C ASN A 71 0.70 11.56 -5.37
N GLU A 72 -0.41 11.85 -6.04
CA GLU A 72 -1.56 12.51 -5.40
C GLU A 72 -2.13 11.65 -4.26
N ALA A 73 -2.33 10.34 -4.51
CA ALA A 73 -2.81 9.42 -3.48
C ALA A 73 -1.89 9.38 -2.25
N THR A 74 -0.57 9.34 -2.47
CA THR A 74 0.42 9.35 -1.38
C THR A 74 0.32 10.63 -0.56
N ALA A 75 0.22 11.80 -1.20
CA ALA A 75 0.07 13.08 -0.53
C ALA A 75 -1.22 13.12 0.32
N TYR A 76 -2.32 12.55 -0.17
CA TYR A 76 -3.57 12.46 0.58
C TYR A 76 -3.52 11.46 1.75
N TYR A 77 -2.86 10.31 1.60
CA TYR A 77 -2.64 9.39 2.72
C TYR A 77 -1.81 10.04 3.83
N GLN A 78 -0.76 10.79 3.48
CA GLN A 78 0.02 11.53 4.45
C GLN A 78 -0.86 12.55 5.20
N ARG A 79 -1.61 13.40 4.46
CA ARG A 79 -2.55 14.37 5.05
C ARG A 79 -3.59 13.70 5.94
N SER A 80 -4.13 12.56 5.52
CA SER A 80 -5.08 11.78 6.31
C SER A 80 -4.47 11.34 7.65
N SER A 81 -3.23 10.81 7.61
CA SER A 81 -2.52 10.38 8.83
C SER A 81 -2.16 11.52 9.77
N ASP A 82 -1.93 12.74 9.25
CA ASP A 82 -1.61 13.94 10.05
C ASP A 82 -2.85 14.57 10.69
N LYS A 83 -4.04 14.27 10.16
CA LYS A 83 -5.32 14.79 10.64
C LYS A 83 -6.08 13.80 11.51
N ASP A 84 -5.61 12.56 11.62
CA ASP A 84 -6.28 11.55 12.41
C ASP A 84 -6.14 11.84 13.92
N PRO A 85 -7.26 12.08 14.65
CA PRO A 85 -7.19 12.33 16.08
C PRO A 85 -6.95 11.04 16.88
N ILE A 86 -7.02 9.87 16.25
CA ILE A 86 -6.80 8.57 16.88
C ILE A 86 -5.44 8.04 16.42
N PRO A 87 -4.41 8.06 17.29
CA PRO A 87 -3.05 7.64 16.93
C PRO A 87 -3.00 6.27 16.26
N LEU A 88 -3.80 5.31 16.72
CA LEU A 88 -3.85 3.94 16.20
C LEU A 88 -4.63 3.77 14.88
N HIS A 89 -5.34 4.79 14.39
CA HIS A 89 -5.93 4.76 13.04
C HIS A 89 -4.86 5.09 12.00
N GLY A 90 -4.06 6.13 12.28
CA GLY A 90 -2.99 6.63 11.42
C GLY A 90 -2.00 5.60 10.83
N PRO A 91 -1.64 4.48 11.50
CA PRO A 91 -0.83 3.42 10.92
C PRO A 91 -1.36 2.88 9.61
N ARG A 92 -2.68 2.76 9.46
CA ARG A 92 -3.29 2.27 8.23
C ARG A 92 -2.99 3.21 7.06
N GLN A 93 -3.19 4.51 7.28
CA GLN A 93 -2.94 5.52 6.26
C GLN A 93 -1.46 5.61 5.93
N ARG A 94 -0.57 5.53 6.92
CA ARG A 94 0.89 5.49 6.69
C ARG A 94 1.30 4.25 5.89
N MET A 95 0.77 3.09 6.23
CA MET A 95 1.02 1.84 5.48
C MET A 95 0.56 1.96 4.02
N GLN A 96 -0.66 2.44 3.80
CA GLN A 96 -1.19 2.67 2.44
C GLN A 96 -0.40 3.74 1.68
N GLY A 97 0.05 4.79 2.37
CA GLY A 97 0.96 5.80 1.84
C GLY A 97 2.30 5.21 1.41
N MET A 98 2.92 4.34 2.21
CA MET A 98 4.18 3.67 1.83
C MET A 98 4.01 2.78 0.60
N TYR A 99 2.93 1.98 0.53
CA TYR A 99 2.67 1.18 -0.67
C TYR A 99 2.49 2.06 -1.91
N THR A 100 1.76 3.16 -1.77
CA THR A 100 1.48 4.06 -2.89
C THR A 100 2.75 4.81 -3.32
N ALA A 101 3.59 5.23 -2.38
CA ALA A 101 4.89 5.86 -2.67
C ALA A 101 5.83 4.89 -3.39
N LEU A 102 5.84 3.61 -3.01
CA LEU A 102 6.56 2.55 -3.72
C LEU A 102 6.09 2.44 -5.17
N LEU A 103 4.77 2.38 -5.39
CA LEU A 103 4.20 2.34 -6.75
C LEU A 103 4.57 3.59 -7.57
N ALA A 104 4.59 4.76 -6.94
CA ALA A 104 4.90 6.01 -7.62
C ALA A 104 6.39 6.18 -7.95
N GLY A 105 7.27 5.47 -7.23
CA GLY A 105 8.72 5.66 -7.35
C GLY A 105 9.24 6.89 -6.61
N GLU A 106 8.54 7.36 -5.56
CA GLU A 106 8.91 8.57 -4.80
C GLU A 106 9.65 8.24 -3.51
N GLU A 107 10.98 8.16 -3.58
CA GLU A 107 11.84 7.81 -2.44
C GLU A 107 11.70 8.76 -1.25
N SER A 108 11.77 10.07 -1.49
CA SER A 108 11.71 11.06 -0.38
C SER A 108 10.42 10.91 0.41
N THR A 109 9.28 10.79 -0.27
CA THR A 109 7.98 10.67 0.39
C THR A 109 7.82 9.32 1.07
N LEU A 110 8.32 8.24 0.47
CA LEU A 110 8.35 6.92 1.10
C LEU A 110 9.13 6.95 2.44
N VAL A 111 10.31 7.55 2.43
CA VAL A 111 11.17 7.68 3.63
C VAL A 111 10.48 8.55 4.69
N ASP A 112 9.91 9.69 4.30
CA ASP A 112 9.22 10.59 5.24
C ASP A 112 8.05 9.89 5.96
N ILE A 113 7.24 9.12 5.22
CA ILE A 113 6.12 8.35 5.78
C ILE A 113 6.66 7.24 6.71
N ALA A 114 7.70 6.52 6.28
CA ALA A 114 8.30 5.47 7.07
C ALA A 114 8.88 6.00 8.39
N GLU A 115 9.60 7.13 8.36
CA GLU A 115 10.07 7.80 9.57
C GLU A 115 8.93 8.27 10.46
N SER A 116 7.85 8.80 9.88
CA SER A 116 6.66 9.16 10.65
C SER A 116 6.04 7.96 11.36
N MET A 117 6.05 6.79 10.72
CA MET A 117 5.55 5.56 11.34
C MET A 117 6.48 5.08 12.46
N GLN A 118 7.81 5.19 12.30
CA GLN A 118 8.76 4.88 13.36
C GLN A 118 8.63 5.84 14.56
N ARG A 119 8.39 7.14 14.32
CA ARG A 119 8.11 8.11 15.39
C ARG A 119 6.87 7.73 16.18
N LEU A 120 5.77 7.42 15.49
CA LEU A 120 4.55 6.93 16.13
C LEU A 120 4.84 5.68 16.96
N ALA A 121 5.60 4.73 16.42
CA ALA A 121 5.88 3.50 17.11
C ALA A 121 6.82 3.63 18.33
N ALA A 122 7.58 4.72 18.40
CA ALA A 122 8.38 5.07 19.57
C ALA A 122 7.56 5.76 20.68
N GLU A 123 6.42 6.36 20.32
CA GLU A 123 5.54 7.10 21.23
C GLU A 123 4.40 6.24 21.78
N GLU A 124 3.93 5.27 20.99
CA GLU A 124 2.79 4.41 21.31
C GLU A 124 3.23 3.02 21.79
N ASP A 125 2.65 2.57 22.91
CA ASP A 125 2.77 1.20 23.40
C ASP A 125 1.50 0.42 23.03
N CYS A 126 1.44 -0.07 21.78
CA CYS A 126 0.25 -0.75 21.27
C CYS A 126 0.11 -2.15 21.87
N ASP A 127 -1.01 -2.39 22.55
CA ASP A 127 -1.43 -3.72 22.98
C ASP A 127 -1.72 -4.60 21.74
N PRO A 128 -1.09 -5.79 21.58
CA PRO A 128 -1.43 -6.73 20.51
C PRO A 128 -2.89 -7.16 20.47
N ASP A 129 -3.60 -7.10 21.59
CA ASP A 129 -5.03 -7.44 21.67
C ASP A 129 -5.94 -6.28 21.19
N ASP A 130 -5.38 -5.10 20.90
CA ASP A 130 -6.14 -3.96 20.40
C ASP A 130 -6.72 -4.24 19.00
N GLN A 131 -7.94 -3.78 18.75
CA GLN A 131 -8.63 -3.97 17.47
C GLN A 131 -7.90 -3.38 16.25
N TRP A 132 -6.95 -2.45 16.47
CA TRP A 132 -6.12 -1.82 15.44
C TRP A 132 -4.66 -2.31 15.43
N ALA A 133 -4.29 -3.22 16.32
CA ALA A 133 -2.93 -3.70 16.49
C ALA A 133 -2.33 -4.26 15.18
N ASP A 134 -3.16 -4.90 14.35
CA ASP A 134 -2.73 -5.42 13.06
C ASP A 134 -2.10 -4.33 12.18
N ARG A 135 -2.84 -3.25 11.95
CA ARG A 135 -2.38 -2.13 11.10
C ARG A 135 -1.18 -1.42 11.70
N TYR A 136 -1.13 -1.34 13.03
CA TYR A 136 0.01 -0.79 13.74
C TYR A 136 1.29 -1.60 13.49
N PHE A 137 1.28 -2.89 13.79
CA PHE A 137 2.47 -3.73 13.63
C PHE A 137 2.84 -3.98 12.16
N LEU A 138 1.85 -4.05 11.26
CA LEU A 138 2.08 -4.06 9.81
C LEU A 138 2.83 -2.81 9.34
N GLY A 139 2.34 -1.62 9.69
CA GLY A 139 2.98 -0.35 9.35
C GLY A 139 4.38 -0.24 9.95
N TRP A 140 4.56 -0.70 11.20
CA TRP A 140 5.85 -0.65 11.87
C TRP A 140 6.88 -1.59 11.21
N CYS A 141 6.49 -2.81 10.87
CA CYS A 141 7.34 -3.74 10.12
C CYS A 141 7.71 -3.18 8.73
N LEU A 142 6.72 -2.68 7.99
CA LEU A 142 6.94 -2.15 6.64
C LEU A 142 7.86 -0.92 6.65
N SER A 143 7.65 0.02 7.57
CA SER A 143 8.54 1.18 7.71
C SER A 143 9.97 0.77 8.11
N GLY A 144 10.11 -0.23 8.98
CA GLY A 144 11.42 -0.78 9.32
C GLY A 144 12.11 -1.42 8.11
N ALA A 145 11.35 -2.10 7.24
CA ALA A 145 11.89 -2.70 6.03
C ALA A 145 12.35 -1.63 5.03
N VAL A 146 11.56 -0.56 4.86
CA VAL A 146 11.93 0.62 4.05
C VAL A 146 13.23 1.25 4.56
N LEU A 147 13.34 1.49 5.86
CA LEU A 147 14.48 2.20 6.46
C LEU A 147 15.70 1.30 6.75
N GLY A 148 15.58 -0.02 6.59
CA GLY A 148 16.64 -0.96 6.97
C GLY A 148 16.81 -1.11 8.49
N THR A 149 15.74 -0.87 9.26
CA THR A 149 15.74 -0.85 10.73
C THR A 149 14.62 -1.70 11.32
N VAL A 150 14.28 -2.83 10.70
CA VAL A 150 13.24 -3.75 11.18
C VAL A 150 13.53 -4.18 12.63
N ASN A 151 12.58 -3.91 13.53
CA ASN A 151 12.71 -4.10 14.97
C ASN A 151 12.14 -5.46 15.41
N ASP A 152 12.81 -6.17 16.33
CA ASP A 152 12.33 -7.42 16.92
C ASP A 152 10.94 -7.28 17.56
N ALA A 153 10.66 -6.17 18.24
CA ALA A 153 9.37 -5.90 18.86
C ALA A 153 8.25 -5.76 17.82
N ALA A 154 8.53 -5.13 16.68
CA ALA A 154 7.56 -4.99 15.60
C ALA A 154 7.19 -6.36 15.02
N LEU A 155 8.19 -7.21 14.80
CA LEU A 155 7.99 -8.57 14.29
C LEU A 155 7.24 -9.45 15.29
N ALA A 156 7.60 -9.41 16.57
CA ALA A 156 6.95 -10.20 17.62
C ALA A 156 5.47 -9.79 17.81
N GLY A 157 5.19 -8.49 17.77
CA GLY A 157 3.81 -7.99 17.82
C GLY A 157 3.00 -8.43 16.60
N LEU A 158 3.59 -8.34 15.39
CA LEU A 158 2.91 -8.79 14.18
C LEU A 158 2.66 -10.31 14.17
N GLU A 159 3.60 -11.11 14.68
CA GLU A 159 3.38 -12.55 14.88
C GLU A 159 2.19 -12.83 15.79
N THR A 160 2.15 -12.15 16.93
CA THR A 160 1.07 -12.33 17.92
C THR A 160 -0.29 -12.02 17.31
N VAL A 161 -0.40 -10.87 16.62
CA VAL A 161 -1.66 -10.49 15.96
C VAL A 161 -2.05 -11.46 14.82
N ASN A 162 -1.07 -12.02 14.12
CA ASN A 162 -1.33 -12.97 13.03
C ASN A 162 -1.83 -14.32 13.53
N ASP A 163 -1.29 -14.82 14.65
CA ASP A 163 -1.69 -16.09 15.24
C ASP A 163 -3.15 -16.05 15.73
N GLU A 164 -3.64 -14.88 16.12
CA GLU A 164 -5.00 -14.69 16.64
C GLU A 164 -6.06 -14.45 15.56
N LYS A 165 -5.67 -14.04 14.34
CA LYS A 165 -6.60 -13.72 13.25
C LYS A 165 -6.65 -14.82 12.19
N PRO A 166 -7.65 -15.73 12.21
CA PRO A 166 -7.76 -16.78 11.19
C PRO A 166 -8.21 -16.23 9.82
N GLY A 167 -7.90 -16.98 8.76
CA GLY A 167 -8.41 -16.74 7.41
C GLY A 167 -7.55 -15.79 6.57
N ALA A 168 -8.18 -15.04 5.67
CA ALA A 168 -7.49 -14.22 4.68
C ALA A 168 -6.55 -13.17 5.32
N HIS A 169 -6.91 -12.61 6.49
CA HIS A 169 -6.04 -11.68 7.22
C HIS A 169 -4.70 -12.29 7.66
N ALA A 170 -4.64 -13.61 7.89
CA ALA A 170 -3.39 -14.30 8.20
C ALA A 170 -2.40 -14.23 7.03
N HIS A 171 -2.88 -14.33 5.78
CA HIS A 171 -2.02 -14.24 4.59
C HIS A 171 -1.42 -12.85 4.40
N TYR A 172 -2.21 -11.80 4.63
CA TYR A 172 -1.75 -10.41 4.57
C TYR A 172 -0.69 -10.11 5.63
N GLY A 173 -0.97 -10.50 6.87
CA GLY A 173 -0.06 -10.41 7.99
C GLY A 173 1.27 -11.14 7.75
N GLN A 174 1.18 -12.41 7.34
CA GLN A 174 2.34 -13.24 7.03
C GLN A 174 3.17 -12.70 5.86
N ALA A 175 2.52 -12.10 4.86
CA ALA A 175 3.21 -11.52 3.72
C ALA A 175 4.16 -10.39 4.14
N VAL A 176 3.65 -9.43 4.92
CA VAL A 176 4.46 -8.30 5.41
C VAL A 176 5.51 -8.78 6.42
N LEU A 177 5.15 -9.70 7.31
CA LEU A 177 6.06 -10.29 8.28
C LEU A 177 7.26 -10.98 7.59
N SER A 178 6.98 -11.85 6.62
CA SER A 178 8.00 -12.60 5.89
C SER A 178 8.89 -11.67 5.05
N THR A 179 8.29 -10.66 4.42
CA THR A 179 9.05 -9.68 3.63
C THR A 179 9.98 -8.83 4.51
N ALA A 180 9.47 -8.30 5.63
CA ALA A 180 10.27 -7.50 6.56
C ALA A 180 11.41 -8.31 7.19
N ARG A 181 11.13 -9.56 7.58
CA ARG A 181 12.17 -10.50 8.06
C ARG A 181 13.21 -10.80 7.02
N GLY A 182 12.78 -11.14 5.81
CA GLY A 182 13.69 -11.45 4.72
C GLY A 182 14.63 -10.29 4.39
N ILE A 183 14.14 -9.04 4.44
CA ILE A 183 14.98 -7.85 4.25
C ILE A 183 15.96 -7.68 5.42
N ARG A 184 15.51 -7.87 6.66
CA ARG A 184 16.35 -7.72 7.86
C ARG A 184 17.48 -8.77 7.93
N ASP A 185 17.12 -10.01 7.62
CA ASP A 185 17.97 -11.18 7.84
C ASP A 185 18.75 -11.60 6.56
N ASP A 186 18.63 -10.82 5.48
CA ASP A 186 19.22 -11.11 4.15
C ASP A 186 18.81 -12.49 3.63
N GLU A 187 17.50 -12.76 3.68
CA GLU A 187 16.89 -14.03 3.23
C GLU A 187 15.96 -13.82 2.02
N PRO A 188 16.47 -13.88 0.78
CA PRO A 188 15.68 -13.67 -0.44
C PRO A 188 14.47 -14.60 -0.57
N ALA A 189 14.57 -15.82 -0.04
CA ALA A 189 13.47 -16.79 -0.05
C ALA A 189 12.29 -16.35 0.82
N ALA A 190 12.55 -15.70 1.96
CA ALA A 190 11.50 -15.16 2.83
C ALA A 190 10.81 -13.96 2.18
N ILE A 191 11.56 -13.11 1.48
CA ILE A 191 11.01 -12.00 0.67
C ILE A 191 10.07 -12.53 -0.41
N GLN A 192 10.53 -13.52 -1.19
CA GLN A 192 9.70 -14.13 -2.23
C GLN A 192 8.44 -14.78 -1.64
N SER A 193 8.57 -15.57 -0.57
CA SER A 193 7.43 -16.22 0.10
C SER A 193 6.42 -15.20 0.63
N GLY A 194 6.89 -14.04 1.12
CA GLY A 194 6.02 -12.97 1.58
C GLY A 194 5.18 -12.39 0.44
N ILE A 195 5.81 -12.10 -0.70
CA ILE A 195 5.12 -11.57 -1.88
C ILE A 195 4.13 -12.59 -2.45
N GLU A 196 4.51 -13.87 -2.53
CA GLU A 196 3.62 -14.96 -2.98
C GLU A 196 2.41 -15.14 -2.04
N SER A 197 2.60 -14.98 -0.72
CA SER A 197 1.49 -14.97 0.24
C SER A 197 0.55 -13.78 0.02
N MET A 198 1.06 -12.60 -0.34
CA MET A 198 0.23 -11.44 -0.66
C MET A 198 -0.56 -11.64 -1.97
N VAL A 199 0.05 -12.27 -2.98
CA VAL A 199 -0.66 -12.66 -4.21
C VAL A 199 -1.77 -13.66 -3.89
N THR A 200 -1.48 -14.68 -3.08
CA THR A 200 -2.48 -15.67 -2.67
C THR A 200 -3.64 -15.02 -1.91
N PHE A 201 -3.35 -14.10 -0.99
CA PHE A 201 -4.37 -13.30 -0.30
C PHE A 201 -5.23 -12.54 -1.31
N HIS A 202 -4.59 -11.82 -2.23
CA HIS A 202 -5.26 -11.03 -3.23
C HIS A 202 -6.21 -11.88 -4.10
N GLU A 203 -5.77 -13.05 -4.56
CA GLU A 203 -6.60 -13.97 -5.33
C GLU A 203 -7.81 -14.49 -4.55
N GLN A 204 -7.66 -14.74 -3.24
CA GLN A 204 -8.76 -15.17 -2.36
C GLN A 204 -9.74 -14.03 -2.05
N ASP A 205 -9.24 -12.80 -1.94
CA ASP A 205 -10.01 -11.59 -1.61
C ASP A 205 -10.51 -10.84 -2.87
N MET A 206 -10.14 -11.32 -4.06
CA MET A 206 -10.61 -10.78 -5.32
C MET A 206 -12.07 -11.17 -5.54
N ASP A 207 -12.94 -10.16 -5.53
CA ASP A 207 -14.34 -10.32 -5.90
C ASP A 207 -14.59 -9.87 -7.35
N ALA A 208 -15.63 -10.43 -7.98
CA ALA A 208 -16.00 -10.13 -9.37
C ALA A 208 -16.46 -8.67 -9.55
N ASP A 209 -16.74 -7.96 -8.46
CA ASP A 209 -17.26 -6.60 -8.46
C ASP A 209 -16.16 -5.52 -8.35
N ASN A 210 -14.97 -5.91 -7.90
CA ASN A 210 -13.84 -5.04 -7.69
C ASN A 210 -12.86 -5.11 -8.89
N VAL A 211 -13.12 -4.26 -9.88
CA VAL A 211 -12.32 -4.19 -11.11
C VAL A 211 -10.87 -3.78 -10.84
N VAL A 212 -10.61 -3.02 -9.78
CA VAL A 212 -9.24 -2.62 -9.39
C VAL A 212 -8.43 -3.86 -9.00
N LYS A 213 -8.99 -4.72 -8.16
CA LYS A 213 -8.36 -6.00 -7.79
C LYS A 213 -8.14 -6.91 -9.00
N GLN A 214 -9.02 -6.87 -10.00
CA GLN A 214 -8.85 -7.69 -11.21
C GLN A 214 -7.67 -7.23 -12.10
N ILE A 215 -7.21 -5.99 -11.93
CA ILE A 215 -6.09 -5.43 -12.70
C ILE A 215 -4.74 -5.75 -12.02
N MET A 216 -4.65 -5.49 -10.71
CA MET A 216 -3.38 -5.52 -9.98
C MET A 216 -3.59 -5.75 -8.49
N SER A 217 -2.65 -6.48 -7.88
CA SER A 217 -2.44 -6.50 -6.44
C SER A 217 -1.54 -5.36 -6.03
N VAL A 218 -2.13 -4.28 -5.50
CA VAL A 218 -1.44 -3.06 -5.06
C VAL A 218 -0.33 -3.40 -4.06
N GLU A 219 -0.67 -4.13 -3.01
CA GLU A 219 0.27 -4.45 -1.93
C GLU A 219 1.36 -5.42 -2.38
N ALA A 220 1.03 -6.48 -3.15
CA ALA A 220 2.04 -7.42 -3.63
C ALA A 220 3.02 -6.74 -4.60
N THR A 221 2.51 -5.84 -5.46
CA THR A 221 3.34 -5.05 -6.39
C THR A 221 4.27 -4.11 -5.63
N ALA A 222 3.76 -3.42 -4.60
CA ALA A 222 4.58 -2.55 -3.77
C ALA A 222 5.68 -3.32 -3.00
N LEU A 223 5.36 -4.50 -2.45
CA LEU A 223 6.37 -5.36 -1.80
C LEU A 223 7.43 -5.87 -2.80
N ALA A 224 7.02 -6.16 -4.05
CA ALA A 224 7.96 -6.51 -5.12
C ALA A 224 8.90 -5.35 -5.46
N ILE A 225 8.38 -4.12 -5.54
CA ILE A 225 9.19 -2.91 -5.74
C ILE A 225 10.17 -2.73 -4.58
N LEU A 226 9.71 -2.86 -3.33
CA LEU A 226 10.58 -2.75 -2.16
C LEU A 226 11.71 -3.79 -2.19
N GLY A 227 11.40 -5.05 -2.48
CA GLY A 227 12.41 -6.10 -2.62
C GLY A 227 13.45 -5.77 -3.69
N ARG A 228 13.01 -5.27 -4.85
CA ARG A 228 13.90 -4.84 -5.95
C ARG A 228 14.76 -3.64 -5.56
N ALA A 229 14.16 -2.62 -4.94
CA ALA A 229 14.86 -1.43 -4.46
C ALA A 229 15.92 -1.77 -3.42
N LYS A 230 15.72 -2.82 -2.62
CA LYS A 230 16.69 -3.37 -1.66
C LYS A 230 17.74 -4.30 -2.29
N GLY A 231 17.78 -4.41 -3.62
CA GLY A 231 18.77 -5.19 -4.35
C GLY A 231 18.44 -6.68 -4.53
N TYR A 232 17.25 -7.11 -4.11
CA TYR A 232 16.81 -8.49 -4.31
C TYR A 232 16.15 -8.69 -5.68
N SER A 233 16.12 -9.93 -6.16
CA SER A 233 15.45 -10.29 -7.42
C SER A 233 14.48 -11.45 -7.19
N PRO A 234 13.38 -11.23 -6.45
CA PRO A 234 12.42 -12.28 -6.17
C PRO A 234 11.81 -12.82 -7.48
N ALA A 235 11.75 -14.15 -7.62
CA ALA A 235 11.27 -14.82 -8.82
C ALA A 235 9.73 -14.86 -8.84
N ILE A 236 9.11 -13.71 -9.03
CA ILE A 236 7.65 -13.54 -8.97
C ILE A 236 7.05 -13.82 -10.35
N SER A 237 6.03 -14.66 -10.39
CA SER A 237 5.23 -14.93 -11.58
C SER A 237 3.75 -14.79 -11.23
N SER A 238 3.19 -13.59 -11.38
CA SER A 238 1.76 -13.33 -11.21
C SER A 238 1.28 -12.32 -12.25
N GLU A 239 0.09 -12.55 -12.83
CA GLU A 239 -0.52 -11.60 -13.76
C GLU A 239 -1.00 -10.30 -13.09
N PHE A 240 -1.19 -10.34 -11.77
CA PHE A 240 -1.60 -9.22 -10.92
C PHE A 240 -0.43 -8.35 -10.46
N ILE A 241 0.81 -8.67 -10.86
CA ILE A 241 2.00 -7.86 -10.57
C ILE A 241 2.54 -7.32 -11.91
N PRO A 242 2.28 -6.05 -12.26
CA PRO A 242 2.77 -5.45 -13.49
C PRO A 242 4.29 -5.22 -13.41
N MET A 243 5.08 -6.18 -13.89
CA MET A 243 6.54 -6.14 -13.77
C MET A 243 7.18 -4.91 -14.42
N ASP A 244 6.60 -4.35 -15.49
CA ASP A 244 7.11 -3.12 -16.10
C ASP A 244 7.06 -1.93 -15.12
N LEU A 245 5.99 -1.85 -14.31
CA LEU A 245 5.90 -0.88 -13.21
C LEU A 245 6.91 -1.21 -12.11
N VAL A 246 7.05 -2.49 -11.75
CA VAL A 246 7.98 -2.91 -10.69
C VAL A 246 9.40 -2.47 -11.02
N GLU A 247 9.88 -2.74 -12.24
CA GLU A 247 11.23 -2.39 -12.67
C GLU A 247 11.38 -0.86 -12.81
N ALA A 248 10.38 -0.17 -13.35
CA ALA A 248 10.42 1.29 -13.50
C ALA A 248 10.47 2.02 -12.15
N SER A 249 9.61 1.64 -11.21
CA SER A 249 9.56 2.28 -9.89
C SER A 249 10.75 1.89 -9.03
N ALA A 250 11.18 0.61 -9.03
CA ALA A 250 12.35 0.17 -8.26
C ALA A 250 13.63 0.92 -8.66
N ALA A 251 13.80 1.24 -9.94
CA ALA A 251 14.96 1.98 -10.45
C ALA A 251 15.04 3.43 -9.94
N SER A 252 13.97 3.98 -9.38
CA SER A 252 13.93 5.33 -8.81
C SER A 252 14.44 5.40 -7.37
N PHE A 253 14.68 4.26 -6.72
CA PHE A 253 15.05 4.18 -5.31
C PHE A 253 16.54 3.89 -5.08
N HIS A 254 17.09 4.49 -4.02
CA HIS A 254 18.44 4.30 -3.49
C HIS A 254 18.37 3.84 -2.02
N LEU A 255 17.56 2.81 -1.78
CA LEU A 255 17.25 2.25 -0.46
C LEU A 255 18.30 1.25 0.07
#